data_AF-E4RS67-F1
#
_entry.id   AF-E4RS67-F1
#
_cell.length_a   1.000
_cell.length_b   1.000
_cell.length_c   1.000
_cell.angle_alpha   90.00
_cell.angle_beta   90.00
_cell.angle_gamma   90.00
#
_symmetry.space_group_name_H-M   'P 1'
#
loop_
_entity.id
_entity.type
_entity.pdbx_description
1 polymer ?
#
loop_
_entity_poly.entity_id
_entity_poly.type
_entity_poly.pdbx_seq_one_letter_code
_entity_poly.pdbx_strand_id
1 'polypeptide(L)'
;MSRQEVDEEGNIWYLFSSESNTFQHLKVNPKVSIQFAHVSDYNFLSVNGEAEVSSDKETIEKYWNKMMEGWFEKGKEDPRIRVLKFIPFEAKYWDNKTNKLATVFKVALSAISGQSLDIGREGKLDF
;
A
#
# COMPACT_ATOMS: atom_id res chain seq x y z
N MET A 1 -6.94 -4.59 7.29
CA MET A 1 -7.27 -4.43 5.86
C MET A 1 -6.13 -5.04 5.05
N SER A 2 -6.42 -5.82 4.01
CA SER A 2 -5.42 -6.39 3.11
C SER A 2 -5.73 -5.99 1.66
N ARG A 3 -4.67 -5.84 0.85
CA ARG A 3 -4.80 -5.58 -0.60
C ARG A 3 -5.40 -6.81 -1.28
N GLN A 4 -6.41 -6.62 -2.11
CA GLN A 4 -7.03 -7.67 -2.91
C GLN A 4 -6.37 -7.77 -4.28
N GLU A 5 -6.35 -6.67 -5.03
CA GLU A 5 -5.83 -6.60 -6.39
C GLU A 5 -5.15 -5.24 -6.65
N VAL A 6 -4.23 -5.22 -7.61
CA VAL A 6 -3.86 -4.01 -8.36
C VAL A 6 -4.32 -4.27 -9.79
N ASP A 7 -5.25 -3.47 -10.32
CA ASP A 7 -5.79 -3.68 -11.66
C ASP A 7 -4.85 -3.17 -12.76
N GLU A 8 -5.22 -3.36 -14.03
CA GLU A 8 -4.41 -2.96 -15.18
C GLU A 8 -4.22 -1.43 -15.28
N GLU A 9 -5.12 -0.65 -14.68
CA GLU A 9 -5.04 0.81 -14.61
C GLU A 9 -4.21 1.28 -13.39
N GLY A 10 -3.74 0.34 -12.55
CA GLY A 10 -2.95 0.63 -11.36
C GLY A 10 -3.79 0.97 -10.12
N ASN A 11 -5.12 0.84 -10.17
CA ASN A 11 -5.94 1.05 -8.98
C ASN A 11 -5.77 -0.10 -7.99
N ILE A 12 -5.79 0.22 -6.70
CA ILE A 12 -5.59 -0.75 -5.64
C ILE A 12 -6.90 -1.00 -4.91
N TRP A 13 -7.30 -2.26 -4.83
CA TRP A 13 -8.60 -2.66 -4.31
C TRP A 13 -8.49 -3.27 -2.91
N TYR A 14 -9.37 -2.83 -2.01
CA TYR A 14 -9.48 -3.32 -0.64
C TYR A 14 -10.94 -3.62 -0.28
N LEU A 15 -11.15 -4.65 0.55
CA LEU A 15 -12.40 -4.82 1.30
C LEU A 15 -12.18 -4.45 2.76
N PHE A 16 -13.18 -3.78 3.33
CA PHE A 16 -13.11 -3.30 4.71
C PHE A 16 -14.49 -3.08 5.34
N SER A 17 -14.50 -2.80 6.64
CA SER A 17 -15.73 -2.53 7.38
C SER A 17 -16.06 -1.03 7.42
N SER A 18 -17.33 -0.71 7.19
CA SER A 18 -17.92 0.61 7.45
C SER A 18 -17.88 1.04 8.93
N GLU A 19 -17.62 0.12 9.86
CA GLU A 19 -17.41 0.45 11.27
C GLU A 19 -15.98 0.91 11.58
N SER A 20 -15.06 0.80 10.62
CA SER A 20 -13.67 1.22 10.82
C SER A 20 -13.53 2.74 10.90
N ASN A 21 -12.55 3.21 11.69
CA ASN A 21 -12.16 4.63 11.68
C ASN A 21 -11.74 5.10 10.28
N THR A 22 -11.13 4.23 9.49
CA THR A 22 -10.79 4.51 8.09
C THR A 22 -12.03 4.91 7.29
N PHE A 23 -13.15 4.18 7.42
CA PHE A 23 -14.40 4.55 6.74
C PHE A 23 -14.90 5.92 7.18
N GLN A 24 -14.83 6.23 8.48
CA GLN A 24 -15.28 7.53 8.99
C GLN A 24 -14.42 8.68 8.45
N HIS A 25 -13.11 8.50 8.39
CA HIS A 25 -12.19 9.51 7.83
C HIS A 25 -12.40 9.69 6.32
N LEU A 26 -12.60 8.61 5.57
CA LEU A 26 -12.82 8.64 4.13
C LEU A 26 -14.09 9.38 3.71
N LYS A 27 -15.13 9.38 4.56
CA LYS A 27 -16.34 10.18 4.33
C LYS A 27 -16.07 11.70 4.36
N VAL A 28 -15.02 12.13 5.04
CA VAL A 28 -14.68 13.55 5.21
C VAL A 28 -13.59 13.97 4.23
N ASN A 29 -12.61 13.10 4.00
CA ASN A 29 -11.49 13.38 3.11
C ASN A 29 -11.10 12.11 2.33
N PRO A 30 -11.25 12.10 0.99
CA PRO A 30 -10.91 10.94 0.18
C PRO A 30 -9.40 10.81 -0.09
N LYS A 31 -8.58 11.80 0.29
CA LYS A 31 -7.13 11.75 0.06
C LYS A 31 -6.48 10.73 1.00
N VAL A 32 -5.77 9.78 0.40
CA VAL A 32 -5.13 8.66 1.11
C VAL A 32 -3.67 8.57 0.71
N SER A 33 -2.82 8.19 1.67
CA SER A 33 -1.45 7.75 1.40
C SER A 33 -1.30 6.31 1.85
N ILE A 34 -0.82 5.44 0.95
CA ILE A 34 -0.52 4.04 1.21
C ILE A 34 1.00 3.89 1.27
N GLN A 35 1.48 3.22 2.32
CA GLN A 35 2.90 2.95 2.51
C GLN A 35 3.15 1.45 2.45
N PHE A 36 4.03 1.02 1.55
CA PHE A 36 4.55 -0.34 1.47
C PHE A 36 5.99 -0.34 1.97
N ALA A 37 6.32 -1.34 2.81
CA ALA A 37 7.64 -1.48 3.39
C ALA A 37 8.08 -2.95 3.29
N HIS A 38 9.18 -3.18 2.59
CA HIS A 38 9.95 -4.42 2.65
C HIS A 38 11.24 -4.16 3.43
N VAL A 39 11.09 -4.14 4.76
CA VAL A 39 12.13 -3.71 5.71
C VAL A 39 13.43 -4.50 5.55
N SER A 40 13.32 -5.80 5.28
CA SER A 40 14.48 -6.68 5.06
C SER A 40 15.38 -6.17 3.95
N ASP A 41 14.82 -5.66 2.86
CA ASP A 41 15.57 -5.24 1.67
C ASP A 41 15.71 -3.73 1.56
N TYR A 42 15.21 -2.99 2.56
CA TYR A 42 15.18 -1.52 2.58
C TYR A 42 14.40 -0.90 1.41
N ASN A 43 13.35 -1.58 0.96
CA ASN A 43 12.49 -1.08 -0.11
C ASN A 43 11.25 -0.46 0.51
N PHE A 44 11.03 0.81 0.24
CA PHE A 44 9.89 1.58 0.72
C PHE A 44 9.20 2.24 -0.48
N LEU A 45 7.87 2.26 -0.46
CA LEU A 45 7.06 2.90 -1.47
C LEU A 45 5.92 3.63 -0.77
N SER A 46 5.84 4.94 -0.96
CA SER A 46 4.71 5.77 -0.57
C SER A 46 3.91 6.12 -1.81
N VAL A 47 2.61 5.86 -1.79
CA VAL A 47 1.71 6.16 -2.89
C VAL A 47 0.61 7.06 -2.37
N ASN A 48 0.46 8.24 -2.98
CA ASN A 48 -0.62 9.16 -2.71
C ASN A 48 -1.69 9.02 -3.79
N GLY A 49 -2.94 9.08 -3.35
CA GLY A 49 -4.09 8.84 -4.21
C GLY A 49 -5.37 9.33 -3.57
N GLU A 50 -6.46 9.09 -4.28
CA GLU A 50 -7.81 9.30 -3.77
C GLU A 50 -8.51 7.95 -3.62
N ALA A 51 -9.38 7.84 -2.63
CA ALA A 51 -10.14 6.64 -2.34
C ALA A 51 -11.62 6.86 -2.66
N GLU A 52 -12.16 5.98 -3.49
CA GLU A 52 -13.59 5.86 -3.74
C GLU A 52 -14.13 4.68 -2.92
N VAL A 53 -15.22 4.91 -2.20
CA VAL A 53 -15.83 3.89 -1.35
C VAL A 53 -17.21 3.54 -1.88
N SER A 54 -17.46 2.25 -2.09
CA SER A 54 -18.75 1.74 -2.54
C SER A 54 -19.21 0.53 -1.71
N SER A 55 -20.46 0.13 -1.91
CA SER A 55 -21.02 -1.12 -1.42
C SER A 55 -21.40 -2.03 -2.60
N ASP A 56 -20.62 -1.97 -3.68
CA ASP A 56 -20.89 -2.74 -4.89
C ASP A 56 -20.78 -4.23 -4.63
N LYS A 57 -21.88 -4.95 -4.86
CA LYS A 57 -21.98 -6.38 -4.55
C LYS A 57 -21.16 -7.23 -5.49
N GLU A 58 -21.05 -6.84 -6.76
CA GLU A 58 -20.27 -7.61 -7.75
C GLU A 58 -18.78 -7.57 -7.39
N THR A 59 -18.26 -6.40 -7.03
CA THR A 59 -16.87 -6.26 -6.58
C THR A 59 -16.62 -6.96 -5.24
N ILE A 60 -17.59 -6.95 -4.32
CA ILE A 60 -17.50 -7.73 -3.08
C ILE A 60 -17.40 -9.22 -3.39
N GLU A 61 -18.27 -9.77 -4.24
CA GLU A 61 -18.24 -11.18 -4.63
C GLU A 61 -16.91 -11.54 -5.31
N LYS A 62 -16.39 -10.67 -6.19
CA LYS A 62 -15.10 -10.86 -6.87
C LYS A 62 -13.94 -11.05 -5.90
N TYR A 63 -13.87 -10.23 -4.84
CA TYR A 63 -12.74 -10.23 -3.91
C TYR A 63 -12.96 -11.05 -2.63
N TRP A 64 -14.18 -11.53 -2.39
CA TRP A 64 -14.49 -12.33 -1.22
C TRP A 64 -13.70 -13.63 -1.20
N ASN A 65 -13.14 -13.99 -0.04
CA ASN A 65 -12.47 -15.26 0.16
C ASN A 65 -12.62 -15.74 1.61
N LYS A 66 -12.33 -17.02 1.86
CA LYS A 66 -12.49 -17.64 3.19
C LYS A 66 -11.71 -16.96 4.32
N MET A 67 -10.59 -16.29 4.02
CA MET A 67 -9.85 -15.56 5.07
C MET A 67 -10.63 -14.35 5.60
N MET A 68 -11.63 -13.87 4.85
CA MET A 68 -12.47 -12.73 5.24
C MET A 68 -13.59 -13.13 6.21
N GLU A 69 -13.97 -14.41 6.26
CA GLU A 69 -15.02 -14.91 7.16
C GLU A 69 -14.68 -14.63 8.63
N GLY A 70 -13.39 -14.59 9.00
CA GLY A 70 -12.95 -14.24 10.35
C GLY A 70 -13.18 -12.78 10.74
N TRP A 71 -13.49 -11.90 9.79
CA TRP A 71 -13.66 -10.46 10.01
C TRP A 71 -15.12 -9.99 9.87
N PHE A 72 -15.98 -10.77 9.21
CA PHE A 72 -17.38 -10.43 8.98
C PHE A 72 -18.29 -11.60 9.36
N GLU A 73 -18.93 -11.48 10.52
CA GLU A 73 -19.74 -12.53 11.14
C GLU A 73 -20.91 -13.01 10.27
N LYS A 74 -21.47 -12.11 9.43
CA LYS A 74 -22.56 -12.44 8.51
C LYS A 74 -22.05 -12.91 7.14
N GLY A 75 -20.75 -13.19 7.03
CA GLY A 75 -20.09 -13.60 5.80
C GLY A 75 -20.20 -12.53 4.71
N LYS A 76 -20.28 -12.96 3.46
CA LYS A 76 -20.29 -12.08 2.28
C LYS A 76 -21.49 -11.12 2.21
N GLU A 77 -22.60 -11.46 2.87
CA GLU A 77 -23.81 -10.64 2.93
C GLU A 77 -23.79 -9.63 4.09
N ASP A 78 -22.67 -9.51 4.81
CA ASP A 78 -22.54 -8.56 5.90
C ASP A 78 -22.69 -7.12 5.37
N PRO A 79 -23.73 -6.36 5.80
CA PRO A 79 -23.99 -5.01 5.30
C PRO A 79 -22.90 -4.02 5.68
N ARG A 80 -21.94 -4.41 6.53
CA ARG A 80 -20.81 -3.58 6.90
C ARG A 80 -19.70 -3.60 5.86
N ILE A 81 -19.67 -4.58 4.96
CA ILE A 81 -18.62 -4.69 3.94
C ILE A 81 -18.68 -3.48 3.00
N ARG A 82 -17.52 -2.88 2.78
CA ARG A 82 -17.30 -1.80 1.84
C ARG A 82 -16.13 -2.16 0.94
N VAL A 83 -16.22 -1.69 -0.29
CA VAL A 83 -15.15 -1.72 -1.28
C VAL A 83 -14.46 -0.38 -1.25
N LEU A 84 -13.12 -0.39 -1.24
CA LEU A 84 -12.30 0.79 -1.43
C LEU A 84 -11.50 0.60 -2.71
N LYS A 85 -11.73 1.48 -3.69
CA LYS A 85 -10.89 1.66 -4.87
C LYS A 85 -9.93 2.81 -4.58
N PHE A 86 -8.64 2.53 -4.54
CA PHE A 86 -7.61 3.55 -4.39
C PHE A 86 -7.02 3.88 -5.76
N ILE A 87 -7.14 5.14 -6.17
CA ILE A 87 -6.67 5.66 -7.45
C ILE A 87 -5.37 6.44 -7.19
N PRO A 88 -4.20 5.88 -7.54
CA PRO A 88 -2.93 6.56 -7.33
C PRO A 88 -2.74 7.72 -8.31
N PHE A 89 -2.14 8.81 -7.84
CA PHE A 89 -1.70 9.92 -8.72
C PHE A 89 -0.22 10.29 -8.52
N GLU A 90 0.37 9.93 -7.38
CA GLU A 90 1.80 10.15 -7.11
C GLU A 90 2.36 8.95 -6.35
N ALA A 91 3.55 8.48 -6.71
CA ALA A 91 4.31 7.53 -5.91
C ALA A 91 5.75 7.97 -5.70
N LYS A 92 6.30 7.70 -4.53
CA LYS A 92 7.69 7.91 -4.15
C LYS A 92 8.27 6.61 -3.63
N TYR A 93 9.42 6.21 -4.15
CA TYR A 93 10.09 5.00 -3.69
C TYR A 93 11.47 5.32 -3.13
N TRP A 94 11.93 4.46 -2.21
CA TRP A 94 13.28 4.44 -1.67
C TRP A 94 13.78 2.99 -1.71
N ASP A 95 14.92 2.75 -2.36
CA ASP A 95 15.58 1.44 -2.47
C ASP A 95 17.09 1.62 -2.26
N ASN A 96 17.76 0.61 -1.71
CA ASN A 96 19.22 0.55 -1.65
C ASN A 96 19.79 0.04 -2.98
N LYS A 97 20.71 0.79 -3.60
CA LYS A 97 21.32 0.48 -4.92
C LYS A 97 22.02 -0.89 -5.05
N THR A 98 22.13 -1.68 -3.98
CA THR A 98 22.99 -2.86 -3.94
C THR A 98 22.47 -3.93 -2.98
N ASN A 99 22.73 -5.22 -3.31
CA ASN A 99 22.47 -6.38 -2.45
C ASN A 99 22.99 -6.13 -1.02
N LYS A 100 22.32 -6.62 0.03
CA LYS A 100 22.57 -6.29 1.45
C LYS A 100 24.05 -6.32 1.84
N LEU A 101 24.80 -7.30 1.34
CA LEU A 101 26.24 -7.43 1.59
C LEU A 101 27.07 -6.28 1.01
N ALA A 102 26.72 -5.82 -0.19
CA ALA A 102 27.39 -4.68 -0.82
C ALA A 102 27.00 -3.35 -0.17
N THR A 103 25.78 -3.23 0.37
CA THR A 103 25.36 -2.06 1.17
C THR A 103 26.15 -2.00 2.49
N VAL A 104 26.28 -3.11 3.22
CA VAL A 104 27.11 -3.18 4.44
C VAL A 104 28.58 -2.86 4.15
N PHE A 105 29.13 -3.37 3.04
CA PHE A 105 30.51 -3.10 2.63
C PHE A 105 30.74 -1.63 2.26
N LYS A 106 29.81 -1.00 1.53
CA LYS A 106 29.88 0.43 1.18
C LYS A 106 29.72 1.33 2.40
N VAL A 107 28.87 0.96 3.37
CA VAL A 107 28.73 1.70 4.65
C VAL A 107 30.04 1.63 5.44
N ALA A 108 30.66 0.45 5.56
CA ALA A 108 31.96 0.29 6.21
C ALA A 108 33.08 1.08 5.52
N LEU A 109 33.12 1.05 4.18
CA LEU A 109 34.07 1.84 3.39
C LEU A 109 33.83 3.36 3.55
N SER A 110 32.57 3.81 3.62
CA SER A 110 32.24 5.22 3.84
C SER A 110 32.73 5.71 5.21
N ALA A 111 32.59 4.88 6.25
CA ALA A 111 33.05 5.19 7.60
C ALA A 111 34.58 5.28 7.70
N ILE A 112 35.31 4.48 6.92
CA ILE A 112 36.79 4.46 6.91
C ILE A 112 37.36 5.56 5.99
N SER A 113 36.75 5.77 4.82
CA SER A 113 37.26 6.70 3.80
C SER A 113 36.77 8.14 3.96
N GLY A 114 35.74 8.37 4.78
CA GLY A 114 35.10 9.69 4.96
C GLY A 114 34.35 10.21 3.72
N GLN A 115 34.26 9.41 2.65
CA GLN A 115 33.52 9.75 1.43
C GLN A 115 32.08 9.25 1.52
N SER A 116 31.11 10.10 1.16
CA SER A 116 29.70 9.70 1.05
C SER A 116 29.50 8.86 -0.21
N LEU A 117 29.49 7.53 -0.08
CA LEU A 117 29.04 6.65 -1.15
C LEU A 117 27.52 6.72 -1.26
N ASP A 118 27.02 6.94 -2.47
CA ASP A 118 25.59 7.01 -2.76
C ASP A 118 24.94 5.62 -2.63
N ILE A 119 24.26 5.40 -1.51
CA ILE A 119 23.70 4.11 -1.10
C ILE A 119 22.23 3.94 -1.49
N GLY A 120 21.51 5.02 -1.84
CA GLY A 120 20.07 5.01 -2.09
C GLY A 120 19.68 5.37 -3.53
N ARG A 121 18.48 4.97 -3.95
CA ARG A 121 17.74 5.57 -5.05
C ARG A 121 16.41 6.07 -4.51
N GLU A 122 16.15 7.34 -4.70
CA GLU A 122 14.82 7.92 -4.57
C GLU A 122 14.30 8.36 -5.94
N GLY A 123 13.01 8.28 -6.14
CA GLY A 123 12.36 8.70 -7.38
C GLY A 123 10.88 8.99 -7.17
N LYS A 124 10.34 9.87 -8.01
CA LYS A 124 8.92 10.24 -8.04
C LYS A 124 8.30 9.74 -9.35
N LEU A 125 7.12 9.15 -9.24
CA LEU A 125 6.28 8.72 -10.35
C LEU A 125 4.99 9.53 -10.29
N ASP A 126 4.66 10.22 -11.38
CA ASP A 126 3.36 10.86 -11.60
C ASP A 126 2.58 9.99 -12.60
N PHE A 127 1.27 9.80 -12.37
CA PHE A 127 0.39 8.93 -13.16
C PHE A 127 -0.66 9.73 -13.94
#